data_AF-A0AAX2J0J5-F1
#
_entry.id   AF-A0AAX2J0J5-F1
#
_cell.length_a   1.000
_cell.length_b   1.000
_cell.length_c   1.000
_cell.angle_alpha   90.00
_cell.angle_beta   90.00
_cell.angle_gamma   90.00
#
_symmetry.space_group_name_H-M   'P 1'
#
loop_
_entity.id
_entity.type
_entity.pdbx_description
1 polymer ?
#
loop_
_entity_poly.entity_id
_entity_poly.type
_entity_poly.pdbx_seq_one_letter_code
_entity_poly.pdbx_strand_id
1 'polypeptide(L)' 'MLSNRIEQVLERIGLTSLPENKQAKLEQGGLDSLMLALLIIELEREFEIKIPVIPLEKERYESINTIEQYLIELGAK' A
#
# COMPACT_ATOMS: atom_id res chain seq x y z
N MET A 1 8.00 11.76 -3.98
CA MET A 1 8.26 10.38 -4.45
C MET A 1 7.04 9.55 -4.12
N LEU A 2 6.66 8.58 -4.97
CA LEU A 2 5.48 7.73 -4.73
C LEU A 2 5.52 7.09 -3.34
N SER A 3 6.67 6.55 -2.95
CA SER A 3 6.92 6.00 -1.61
C SER A 3 6.44 6.90 -0.47
N ASN A 4 6.72 8.20 -0.49
CA ASN A 4 6.34 9.10 0.61
C ASN A 4 4.82 9.27 0.70
N ARG A 5 4.12 9.23 -0.44
CA ARG A 5 2.64 9.26 -0.47
C ARG A 5 2.07 7.94 0.00
N ILE A 6 2.71 6.82 -0.34
CA ILE A 6 2.34 5.49 0.18
C ILE A 6 2.49 5.45 1.71
N GLU A 7 3.60 5.96 2.25
CA GLU A 7 3.81 6.10 3.70
C GLU A 7 2.71 6.93 4.36
N GLN A 8 2.34 8.08 3.78
CA GLN A 8 1.23 8.90 4.27
C GLN A 8 -0.12 8.18 4.24
N VAL A 9 -0.37 7.35 3.22
CA VAL A 9 -1.58 6.51 3.16
C VAL A 9 -1.56 5.45 4.26
N LEU A 10 -0.41 4.79 4.48
CA LEU A 10 -0.27 3.79 5.53
C LEU A 10 -0.47 4.40 6.93
N GLU A 11 0.06 5.59 7.19
CA GLU A 11 -0.21 6.34 8.42
C GLU A 11 -1.70 6.67 8.57
N ARG A 12 -2.37 7.09 7.48
CA ARG A 12 -3.80 7.47 7.48
C ARG A 12 -4.72 6.30 7.83
N ILE A 13 -4.37 5.08 7.41
CA ILE A 13 -5.13 3.87 7.78
C ILE A 13 -4.77 3.35 9.18
N GLY A 14 -3.89 4.03 9.91
CA GLY A 14 -3.52 3.70 11.30
C GLY A 14 -2.27 2.83 11.44
N LEU A 15 -1.50 2.62 10.37
CA LEU A 15 -0.22 1.90 10.43
C LEU A 15 0.88 2.86 10.91
N THR A 16 0.98 3.07 12.22
CA THR A 16 1.88 4.09 12.81
C THR A 16 3.33 3.64 12.96
N SER A 17 3.60 2.33 12.87
CA SER A 17 4.95 1.77 13.00
C SER A 17 5.45 1.29 11.64
N LEU A 18 5.70 2.23 10.73
CA LEU A 18 6.26 1.91 9.42
C LEU A 18 7.73 1.50 9.55
N PRO A 19 8.16 0.43 8.86
CA PRO A 19 9.56 0.05 8.85
C PRO A 19 10.38 1.09 8.07
N GLU A 20 11.55 1.46 8.60
CA GLU A 20 12.50 2.34 7.88
C GLU A 20 12.95 1.72 6.54
N ASN A 21 13.04 0.39 6.49
CA ASN A 21 13.34 -0.35 5.27
C ASN A 21 12.05 -0.59 4.46
N LYS A 22 11.95 0.04 3.29
CA LYS A 22 10.81 -0.08 2.36
C LYS A 22 10.56 -1.48 1.79
N GLN A 23 11.51 -2.41 1.95
CA GLN A 23 11.37 -3.83 1.59
C GLN A 23 10.87 -4.70 2.75
N ALA A 24 10.78 -4.15 3.97
CA ALA A 24 10.29 -4.90 5.11
C ALA A 24 8.78 -5.19 4.97
N LYS A 25 8.36 -6.31 5.57
CA LYS A 25 6.98 -6.78 5.52
C LYS A 25 6.07 -5.89 6.35
N LEU A 26 5.03 -5.32 5.72
CA LEU A 26 4.03 -4.47 6.39
C LEU A 26 3.16 -5.26 7.38
N GLU A 27 3.04 -6.58 7.22
CA GLU A 27 2.37 -7.46 8.19
C GLU A 27 3.01 -7.37 9.58
N GLN A 28 4.33 -7.12 9.66
CA GLN A 28 5.03 -6.92 10.94
C GLN A 28 4.63 -5.60 11.62
N GLY A 29 4.18 -4.61 10.84
CA GLY A 29 3.61 -3.35 11.29
C GLY A 29 2.11 -3.41 11.58
N GLY A 30 1.48 -4.59 11.48
CA GLY A 30 0.07 -4.80 11.78
C GLY A 30 -0.87 -4.77 10.58
N LEU A 31 -0.35 -4.80 9.34
CA LEU A 31 -1.20 -4.82 8.14
C LEU A 31 -1.92 -6.18 8.02
N ASP A 32 -3.15 -6.25 8.52
CA ASP A 32 -4.02 -7.43 8.40
C ASP A 32 -4.96 -7.34 7.18
N SER A 33 -5.83 -8.34 7.03
CA SER A 33 -6.75 -8.41 5.87
C SER A 33 -7.80 -7.29 5.86
N LEU A 34 -8.19 -6.75 7.02
CA LEU A 34 -9.12 -5.62 7.11
C LEU A 34 -8.40 -4.32 6.75
N MET A 35 -7.20 -4.13 7.29
CA MET A 35 -6.35 -2.97 6.96
C MET A 35 -5.96 -2.95 5.49
N LEU A 36 -5.75 -4.12 4.88
CA LEU A 36 -5.49 -4.21 3.44
C LEU A 36 -6.66 -3.67 2.61
N ALA A 37 -7.90 -3.95 3.00
CA ALA A 37 -9.07 -3.38 2.31
C ALA A 37 -9.11 -1.85 2.43
N LEU A 38 -8.79 -1.32 3.62
CA LEU A 38 -8.69 0.14 3.85
C LEU A 38 -7.54 0.77 3.05
N LEU A 39 -6.40 0.10 3.00
CA LEU A 39 -5.23 0.51 2.22
C LEU A 39 -5.61 0.66 0.75
N ILE A 40 -6.29 -0.33 0.16
CA ILE A 40 -6.69 -0.29 -1.24
C ILE A 40 -7.59 0.92 -1.51
N ILE A 41 -8.58 1.18 -0.65
CA ILE A 41 -9.49 2.32 -0.79
C ILE A 41 -8.73 3.65 -0.74
N GLU A 42 -7.81 3.81 0.21
CA GLU A 42 -7.05 5.05 0.34
C GLU A 42 -5.99 5.22 -0.76
N LEU A 43 -5.42 4.13 -1.30
CA LEU A 43 -4.55 4.18 -2.47
C LEU A 43 -5.30 4.59 -3.73
N GLU A 44 -6.48 4.01 -4.00
CA GLU A 44 -7.32 4.44 -5.13
C GLU A 44 -7.64 5.93 -5.05
N ARG A 45 -7.97 6.41 -3.84
CA ARG A 45 -8.27 7.82 -3.58
C ARG A 45 -7.05 8.72 -3.75
N GLU A 46 -5.91 8.35 -3.18
CA GLU A 46 -4.69 9.15 -3.19
C GLU A 46 -4.09 9.28 -4.58
N PHE A 47 -4.16 8.21 -5.39
CA PHE A 47 -3.53 8.16 -6.71
C PHE A 47 -4.53 8.31 -7.87
N GLU A 48 -5.83 8.45 -7.58
CA GLU A 48 -6.90 8.56 -8.57
C GLU A 48 -6.92 7.40 -9.59
N ILE A 49 -6.58 6.19 -9.13
CA ILE A 49 -6.55 4.96 -9.93
C ILE A 49 -7.61 3.96 -9.48
N LYS A 50 -7.77 2.88 -10.25
CA LYS A 50 -8.55 1.71 -9.86
C LYS A 50 -7.65 0.49 -9.67
N ILE A 51 -7.83 -0.18 -8.55
CA ILE A 51 -7.07 -1.36 -8.14
C ILE A 51 -7.99 -2.58 -8.26
N PRO A 52 -7.71 -3.52 -9.17
CA PRO A 52 -8.51 -4.74 -9.28
C PRO A 52 -8.33 -5.61 -8.03
N VAL A 53 -9.43 -5.94 -7.36
CA VAL A 53 -9.44 -6.77 -6.13
C VAL A 53 -9.84 -8.23 -6.39
N ILE A 54 -10.06 -8.61 -7.65
CA ILE A 54 -10.40 -9.98 -8.06
C ILE A 54 -9.53 -10.40 -9.25
N PRO A 55 -8.54 -11.30 -9.06
CA PRO A 55 -8.09 -11.85 -7.77
C PRO A 55 -7.29 -10.81 -6.95
N LEU A 56 -7.40 -10.86 -5.62
CA LEU A 56 -6.55 -10.07 -4.73
C LEU A 56 -5.20 -10.76 -4.56
N GLU A 57 -4.16 -10.20 -5.18
CA GLU A 57 -2.77 -10.66 -5.07
C GLU A 57 -2.09 -10.00 -3.86
N LYS A 58 -2.04 -10.69 -2.72
CA LYS A 58 -1.50 -10.16 -1.45
C LYS A 58 -0.02 -9.76 -1.55
N GLU A 59 0.73 -10.44 -2.42
CA GLU A 59 2.16 -10.24 -2.67
C GLU A 59 2.45 -8.81 -3.14
N ARG A 60 1.49 -8.16 -3.82
CA ARG A 60 1.60 -6.77 -4.28
C ARG A 60 1.59 -5.76 -3.12
N TYR A 61 1.16 -6.19 -1.93
CA TYR A 61 1.01 -5.37 -0.74
C TYR A 61 1.95 -5.77 0.40
N GLU A 62 2.94 -6.64 0.15
CA GLU A 62 3.86 -7.10 1.20
C GLU A 62 4.73 -5.98 1.79
N SER A 63 5.16 -5.02 0.96
CA SER A 63 6.08 -3.95 1.35
C SER A 63 5.75 -2.63 0.63
N ILE A 64 6.32 -1.51 1.09
CA ILE A 64 6.15 -0.21 0.41
C ILE A 64 6.66 -0.30 -1.04
N ASN A 65 7.76 -1.02 -1.26
CA ASN A 65 8.34 -1.16 -2.59
C ASN A 65 7.44 -1.95 -3.55
N THR A 66 6.83 -3.06 -3.09
CA THR A 66 5.91 -3.84 -3.94
C THR A 66 4.64 -3.05 -4.26
N ILE A 67 4.13 -2.26 -3.30
CA ILE A 67 3.00 -1.35 -3.53
C ILE A 67 3.40 -0.30 -4.56
N GLU A 68 4.57 0.32 -4.42
CA GLU A 68 5.06 1.34 -5.34
C GLU A 68 5.15 0.81 -6.77
N GLN A 69 5.76 -0.36 -6.97
CA GLN A 69 5.83 -1.02 -8.29
C GLN A 69 4.44 -1.28 -8.85
N TYR A 70 3.53 -1.81 -8.03
CA TYR A 70 2.19 -2.11 -8.50
C TYR A 70 1.40 -0.84 -8.89
N LEU A 71 1.50 0.24 -8.11
CA LEU A 71 0.87 1.51 -8.45
C LEU A 71 1.42 2.08 -9.76
N ILE A 72 2.74 1.95 -10.00
CA ILE A 72 3.36 2.35 -11.28
C ILE A 72 2.79 1.52 -12.45
N GLU A 73 2.65 0.20 -12.29
CA GLU A 73 2.02 -0.66 -13.30
C GLU A 73 0.58 -0.23 -13.64
N LEU A 74 -0.15 0.28 -12.64
CA LEU A 74 -1.50 0.82 -12.79
C LEU A 74 -1.54 2.28 -13.30
N GLY A 75 -0.38 2.92 -13.50
CA GLY A 75 -0.26 4.26 -14.09
C GLY A 75 -0.20 5.42 -13.09
N ALA A 76 0.02 5.14 -11.80
CA ALA A 76 0.23 6.17 -10.79
C ALA A 76 1.52 6.97 -11.04
N LYS A 77 1.47 8.28 -10.75
CA LYS A 77 2.58 9.24 -10.90
C LYS A 77 2.81 10.04 -9.62
#